data_AF-A0A558DDK4-F1
#
_entry.id   AF-A0A558DDK4-F1
#
_cell.length_a   1.000
_cell.length_b   1.000
_cell.length_c   1.000
_cell.angle_alpha   90.00
_cell.angle_beta   90.00
_cell.angle_gamma   90.00
#
_symmetry.space_group_name_H-M   'P 1'
#
loop_
_entity.id
_entity.type
_entity.pdbx_description
1 polymer ?
#
loop_
_entity_poly.entity_id
_entity_poly.type
_entity_poly.pdbx_seq_one_letter_code
_entity_poly.pdbx_strand_id
1 'polypeptide(L)'
;MGITSEQGDRTRLWLIAAAVAIAWSGFTMTVLHLISGHNPVTDTLSSYAFTDRGTGMLAASMLALAAGSVALLAALSTTSVPVRGTPRILFGTWSAGLTLAAFFPASYDSHPDPVSGEIHLYSCLVAFLSLPALALCLLERFARFHEVPGRRLLARLSYAAVACLLVFGLCILCPWLLPVGVVQRATLAVDVALLCSIIAVLWKAISAPAVSER
;
A
#
# COMPACT_ATOMS: atom_id res chain seq x y z
N MET A 1 -7.70 -2.26 28.18
CA MET A 1 -8.66 -2.09 27.06
C MET A 1 -8.91 -3.46 26.44
N GLY A 2 -9.98 -4.16 26.87
CA GLY A 2 -10.23 -5.55 26.51
C GLY A 2 -10.94 -5.68 25.16
N ILE A 3 -10.35 -6.44 24.23
CA ILE A 3 -11.02 -6.91 23.01
C ILE A 3 -11.83 -8.15 23.40
N THR A 4 -13.13 -8.19 23.08
CA THR A 4 -13.94 -9.41 23.32
C THR A 4 -13.44 -10.55 22.43
N SER A 5 -13.65 -11.82 22.82
CA SER A 5 -13.19 -12.98 22.03
C SER A 5 -13.69 -12.93 20.58
N GLU A 6 -14.97 -12.60 20.38
CA GLU A 6 -15.60 -12.44 19.06
C GLU A 6 -14.94 -11.31 18.23
N GLN A 7 -14.63 -10.17 18.87
CA GLN A 7 -13.96 -9.05 18.23
C GLN A 7 -12.50 -9.38 17.86
N GLY A 8 -11.83 -10.19 18.70
CA GLY A 8 -10.50 -10.72 18.45
C GLY A 8 -10.48 -11.65 17.23
N ASP A 9 -11.41 -12.59 17.14
CA ASP A 9 -11.51 -13.56 16.04
C ASP A 9 -11.82 -12.86 14.71
N ARG A 10 -12.75 -11.90 14.71
CA ARG A 10 -13.04 -11.08 13.52
C ARG A 10 -11.83 -10.27 13.07
N THR A 11 -11.09 -9.68 14.01
CA THR A 11 -9.87 -8.92 13.67
C THR A 11 -8.81 -9.84 13.07
N ARG A 12 -8.61 -11.04 13.63
CA ARG A 12 -7.67 -12.05 13.09
C ARG A 12 -8.03 -12.46 11.67
N LEU A 13 -9.30 -12.73 11.40
CA LEU A 13 -9.77 -13.09 10.06
C LEU A 13 -9.40 -12.02 9.02
N TRP A 14 -9.70 -10.75 9.32
CA TRP A 14 -9.38 -9.64 8.42
C TRP A 14 -7.88 -9.40 8.26
N LEU A 15 -7.08 -9.59 9.31
CA LEU A 15 -5.62 -9.50 9.21
C LEU A 15 -5.04 -10.62 8.34
N ILE A 16 -5.57 -11.85 8.44
CA ILE A 16 -5.16 -12.96 7.57
C ILE A 16 -5.52 -12.64 6.12
N ALA A 17 -6.75 -12.19 5.87
CA ALA A 17 -7.19 -11.80 4.53
C ALA A 17 -6.30 -10.68 3.94
N ALA A 18 -5.97 -9.67 4.75
CA ALA A 18 -5.06 -8.58 4.36
C ALA A 18 -3.66 -9.12 4.03
N ALA A 19 -3.08 -9.94 4.90
CA ALA A 19 -1.75 -10.50 4.72
C ALA A 19 -1.67 -11.40 3.48
N VAL A 20 -2.66 -12.28 3.27
CA VAL A 20 -2.73 -13.16 2.09
C VAL A 20 -2.86 -12.35 0.81
N ALA A 21 -3.74 -11.34 0.77
CA ALA A 21 -3.93 -10.52 -0.43
C ALA A 21 -2.69 -9.67 -0.77
N ILE A 22 -2.03 -9.09 0.24
CA ILE A 22 -0.77 -8.34 0.05
C ILE A 22 0.36 -9.28 -0.38
N ALA A 23 0.48 -10.47 0.22
CA ALA A 23 1.46 -11.46 -0.19
C ALA A 23 1.22 -11.94 -1.62
N TRP A 24 -0.04 -12.17 -2.00
CA TRP A 24 -0.42 -12.52 -3.37
C TRP A 24 -0.07 -11.41 -4.35
N SER A 25 -0.34 -10.14 -4.00
CA SER A 25 0.07 -8.99 -4.79
C SER A 25 1.58 -8.97 -5.06
N GLY A 26 2.40 -9.15 -4.00
CA GLY A 26 3.86 -9.20 -4.11
C GLY A 26 4.36 -10.41 -4.89
N PHE A 27 3.74 -11.57 -4.72
CA PHE A 27 4.04 -12.78 -5.49
C PHE A 27 3.76 -12.57 -6.98
N THR A 28 2.56 -12.11 -7.34
CA THR A 28 2.17 -11.83 -8.73
C THR A 28 3.12 -10.82 -9.37
N MET A 29 3.45 -9.73 -8.65
CA MET A 29 4.40 -8.73 -9.13
C MET A 29 5.80 -9.32 -9.35
N THR A 30 6.27 -10.16 -8.43
CA THR A 30 7.60 -10.79 -8.55
C THR A 30 7.66 -11.71 -9.76
N VAL A 31 6.65 -12.56 -9.96
CA VAL A 31 6.60 -13.43 -11.15
C VAL A 31 6.57 -12.58 -12.42
N LEU A 32 5.79 -11.51 -12.46
CA LEU A 32 5.74 -10.60 -13.60
C LEU A 32 7.11 -9.98 -13.91
N HIS A 33 7.89 -9.61 -12.89
CA HIS A 33 9.27 -9.14 -13.08
C HIS A 33 10.17 -10.16 -13.74
N LEU A 34 9.99 -11.45 -13.44
CA LEU A 34 10.82 -12.51 -13.99
C LEU A 34 10.48 -12.84 -15.44
N ILE A 35 9.23 -12.65 -15.87
CA ILE A 35 8.75 -13.13 -17.17
C ILE A 35 8.52 -12.02 -18.20
N SER A 36 8.33 -10.77 -17.79
CA SER A 36 7.87 -9.68 -18.66
C SER A 36 8.91 -9.19 -19.68
N GLY A 37 10.20 -9.41 -19.45
CA GLY A 37 11.27 -8.91 -20.32
C GLY A 37 11.57 -7.41 -20.18
N HIS A 38 10.80 -6.68 -19.38
CA HIS A 38 11.06 -5.27 -19.06
C HIS A 38 12.29 -5.10 -18.18
N ASN A 39 12.96 -3.96 -18.34
CA ASN A 39 14.10 -3.59 -17.51
C ASN A 39 13.63 -2.91 -16.21
N PRO A 40 13.81 -3.53 -15.03
CA PRO A 40 13.31 -2.98 -13.77
C PRO A 40 14.04 -1.71 -13.30
N VAL A 41 15.16 -1.36 -13.91
CA VAL A 41 15.93 -0.16 -13.58
C VAL A 41 15.34 1.06 -14.30
N THR A 42 15.09 0.92 -15.60
CA THR A 42 14.69 2.03 -16.48
C THR A 42 13.18 2.11 -16.64
N ASP A 43 12.50 0.98 -16.71
CA ASP A 43 11.10 0.93 -17.11
C ASP A 43 10.19 1.15 -15.89
N THR A 44 9.18 2.00 -16.07
CA THR A 44 8.16 2.24 -15.07
C THR A 44 7.39 0.95 -14.79
N LEU A 45 6.85 0.83 -13.58
CA LEU A 45 6.00 -0.31 -13.23
C LEU A 45 4.74 -0.35 -14.10
N SER A 46 4.19 0.80 -14.47
CA SER A 46 2.99 0.89 -15.31
C SER A 46 3.20 0.41 -16.74
N SER A 47 4.44 0.44 -17.25
CA SER A 47 4.75 -0.13 -18.57
C SER A 47 4.53 -1.64 -18.63
N TYR A 48 4.61 -2.32 -17.48
CA TYR A 48 4.40 -3.77 -17.38
C TYR A 48 2.93 -4.18 -17.62
N ALA A 49 2.01 -3.22 -17.78
CA ALA A 49 0.67 -3.48 -18.31
C ALA A 49 0.73 -4.03 -19.76
N PHE A 50 1.77 -3.65 -20.51
CA PHE A 50 1.98 -3.99 -21.91
C PHE A 50 3.13 -4.99 -22.03
N THR A 51 2.81 -6.26 -21.84
CA THR A 51 3.78 -7.37 -21.91
C THR A 51 3.19 -8.55 -22.67
N ASP A 52 4.04 -9.22 -23.46
CA ASP A 52 3.68 -10.48 -24.14
C ASP A 52 3.54 -11.64 -23.14
N ARG A 53 4.21 -11.55 -21.98
CA ARG A 53 4.24 -12.58 -20.94
C ARG A 53 3.75 -12.00 -19.62
N GLY A 54 2.67 -12.57 -19.09
CA GLY A 54 2.05 -12.09 -17.85
C GLY A 54 1.04 -10.97 -18.05
N THR A 55 0.39 -10.91 -19.21
CA THR A 55 -0.71 -9.98 -19.49
C THR A 55 -1.74 -9.99 -18.35
N GLY A 56 -2.10 -8.81 -17.85
CA GLY A 56 -3.05 -8.64 -16.73
C GLY A 56 -2.48 -8.90 -15.33
N MET A 57 -1.26 -9.42 -15.18
CA MET A 57 -0.67 -9.68 -13.86
C MET A 57 -0.40 -8.40 -13.06
N LEU A 58 -0.04 -7.29 -13.73
CA LEU A 58 0.10 -5.99 -13.06
C LEU A 58 -1.23 -5.56 -12.45
N ALA A 59 -2.31 -5.59 -13.24
CA ALA A 59 -3.65 -5.24 -12.78
C ALA A 59 -4.10 -6.17 -11.64
N ALA A 60 -3.89 -7.49 -11.77
CA ALA A 60 -4.19 -8.45 -10.71
C ALA A 60 -3.42 -8.17 -9.40
N SER A 61 -2.14 -7.81 -9.50
CA SER A 61 -1.31 -7.43 -8.35
C SER A 61 -1.83 -6.16 -7.67
N MET A 62 -2.21 -5.14 -8.45
CA MET A 62 -2.77 -3.88 -7.92
C MET A 62 -4.13 -4.10 -7.25
N LEU A 63 -5.01 -4.91 -7.85
CA LEU A 63 -6.31 -5.26 -7.29
C LEU A 63 -6.17 -6.08 -6.00
N ALA A 64 -5.23 -7.03 -5.95
CA ALA A 64 -4.94 -7.78 -4.74
C ALA A 64 -4.41 -6.86 -3.60
N LEU A 65 -3.55 -5.90 -3.92
CA LEU A 65 -3.07 -4.91 -2.95
C LEU A 65 -4.20 -4.00 -2.45
N ALA A 66 -5.07 -3.56 -3.34
CA ALA A 66 -6.26 -2.78 -3.00
C ALA A 66 -7.19 -3.54 -2.07
N ALA A 67 -7.49 -4.80 -2.38
CA ALA A 67 -8.32 -5.69 -1.56
C ALA A 67 -7.70 -5.95 -0.19
N GLY A 68 -6.38 -6.22 -0.13
CA GLY A 68 -5.66 -6.40 1.13
C GLY A 68 -5.68 -5.15 2.01
N SER A 69 -5.62 -3.96 1.39
CA SER A 69 -5.72 -2.68 2.09
C SER A 69 -7.13 -2.41 2.64
N VAL A 70 -8.18 -2.81 1.91
CA VAL A 70 -9.57 -2.77 2.41
C VAL A 70 -9.75 -3.74 3.57
N ALA A 71 -9.22 -4.95 3.48
CA ALA A 71 -9.25 -5.93 4.57
C ALA A 71 -8.50 -5.42 5.82
N LEU A 72 -7.37 -4.72 5.64
CA LEU A 72 -6.66 -4.08 6.75
C LEU A 72 -7.47 -2.96 7.40
N LEU A 73 -8.17 -2.14 6.62
CA LEU A 73 -9.11 -1.15 7.15
C LEU A 73 -10.27 -1.83 7.92
N ALA A 74 -10.77 -2.97 7.43
CA ALA A 74 -11.80 -3.74 8.12
C ALA A 74 -11.28 -4.28 9.47
N ALA A 75 -10.07 -4.83 9.51
CA ALA A 75 -9.41 -5.26 10.75
C ALA A 75 -9.26 -4.12 11.76
N LEU A 76 -8.80 -2.96 11.29
CA LEU A 76 -8.71 -1.76 12.12
C LEU A 76 -10.07 -1.32 12.67
N SER A 77 -11.11 -1.40 11.84
CA SER A 77 -12.49 -1.02 12.21
C SER A 77 -13.14 -2.00 13.18
N THR A 78 -12.65 -3.24 13.25
CA THR A 78 -13.08 -4.19 14.28
C THR A 78 -12.31 -4.01 15.59
N THR A 79 -11.25 -3.22 15.66
CA THR A 79 -10.61 -2.90 16.95
C THR A 79 -11.31 -1.75 17.67
N SER A 80 -11.01 -1.57 18.95
CA SER A 80 -11.48 -0.43 19.74
C SER A 80 -10.75 0.88 19.40
N VAL A 81 -9.76 0.86 18.50
CA VAL A 81 -9.10 2.06 17.98
C VAL A 81 -10.02 2.71 16.94
N PRO A 82 -10.56 3.91 17.18
CA PRO A 82 -11.52 4.51 16.27
C PRO A 82 -10.83 4.95 14.97
N VAL A 83 -10.84 4.13 13.93
CA VAL A 83 -10.42 4.49 12.58
C VAL A 83 -11.58 5.18 11.85
N ARG A 84 -11.87 6.40 12.29
CA ARG A 84 -12.88 7.29 11.71
C ARG A 84 -12.25 8.56 11.13
N GLY A 85 -12.93 9.16 10.15
CA GLY A 85 -12.51 10.39 9.49
C GLY A 85 -11.34 10.15 8.53
N THR A 86 -10.30 10.98 8.64
CA THR A 86 -9.17 11.05 7.70
C THR A 86 -8.52 9.70 7.37
N PRO A 87 -8.15 8.82 8.32
CA PRO A 87 -7.53 7.54 7.98
C PRO A 87 -8.43 6.63 7.13
N ARG A 88 -9.76 6.64 7.36
CA ARG A 88 -10.70 5.85 6.57
C ARG A 88 -10.79 6.37 5.14
N ILE A 89 -10.79 7.70 4.97
CA ILE A 89 -10.77 8.33 3.65
C ILE A 89 -9.48 7.96 2.91
N LEU A 90 -8.33 8.08 3.58
CA LEU A 90 -7.02 7.78 2.99
C LEU A 90 -6.85 6.31 2.59
N PHE A 91 -7.33 5.36 3.40
CA PHE A 91 -7.40 3.95 2.99
C PHE A 91 -8.32 3.78 1.77
N GLY A 92 -9.46 4.46 1.75
CA GLY A 92 -10.41 4.42 0.65
C GLY A 92 -9.81 4.95 -0.65
N THR A 93 -9.15 6.11 -0.61
CA THR A 93 -8.53 6.74 -1.79
C THR A 93 -7.30 5.97 -2.28
N TRP A 94 -6.51 5.36 -1.38
CA TRP A 94 -5.47 4.41 -1.73
C TRP A 94 -6.02 3.21 -2.51
N SER A 95 -7.00 2.51 -1.95
CA SER A 95 -7.58 1.32 -2.58
C SER A 95 -8.32 1.66 -3.88
N ALA A 96 -9.05 2.78 -3.92
CA ALA A 96 -9.74 3.25 -5.13
C ALA A 96 -8.75 3.64 -6.23
N GLY A 97 -7.67 4.37 -5.89
CA GLY A 97 -6.63 4.76 -6.84
C GLY A 97 -5.92 3.55 -7.44
N LEU A 98 -5.55 2.55 -6.63
CA LEU A 98 -5.00 1.29 -7.14
C LEU A 98 -5.98 0.55 -8.06
N THR A 99 -7.26 0.50 -7.68
CA THR A 99 -8.29 -0.18 -8.47
C THR A 99 -8.49 0.51 -9.83
N LEU A 100 -8.63 1.83 -9.83
CA LEU A 100 -8.77 2.60 -11.07
C LEU A 100 -7.52 2.46 -11.95
N ALA A 101 -6.31 2.62 -11.39
CA ALA A 101 -5.07 2.46 -12.14
C ALA A 101 -4.88 1.04 -12.72
N ALA A 102 -5.52 0.02 -12.13
CA ALA A 102 -5.53 -1.35 -12.67
C ALA A 102 -6.47 -1.51 -13.88
N PHE A 103 -7.60 -0.78 -13.92
CA PHE A 103 -8.57 -0.84 -15.02
C PHE A 103 -8.26 0.14 -16.16
N PHE A 104 -7.51 1.20 -15.87
CA PHE A 104 -7.11 2.20 -16.84
C PHE A 104 -5.57 2.18 -16.95
N PRO A 105 -5.00 1.46 -17.93
CA PRO A 105 -3.55 1.44 -18.16
C PRO A 105 -2.99 2.82 -18.54
N ALA A 106 -1.71 3.03 -18.26
CA ALA A 106 -0.99 4.22 -18.69
C ALA A 106 -0.90 4.31 -20.22
N SER A 107 -0.89 5.52 -20.77
CA SER A 107 -0.69 5.76 -22.20
C SER A 107 0.80 5.83 -22.54
N TYR A 108 1.21 5.18 -23.61
CA TYR A 108 2.57 5.26 -24.18
C TYR A 108 2.49 5.50 -25.68
N ASP A 109 3.57 5.98 -26.31
CA ASP A 109 3.60 6.21 -27.76
C ASP A 109 3.33 4.93 -28.57
N SER A 110 3.75 3.77 -28.04
CA SER A 110 3.50 2.47 -28.64
C SER A 110 2.06 1.96 -28.44
N HIS A 111 1.34 2.49 -27.45
CA HIS A 111 -0.02 2.10 -27.07
C HIS A 111 -0.81 3.35 -26.64
N PRO A 112 -1.18 4.23 -27.58
CA PRO A 112 -1.79 5.51 -27.26
C PRO A 112 -3.25 5.34 -26.81
N ASP A 113 -3.53 5.74 -25.57
CA ASP A 113 -4.88 5.92 -25.02
C ASP A 113 -4.86 7.06 -23.99
N PRO A 114 -5.00 8.32 -24.43
CA PRO A 114 -4.78 9.48 -23.57
C PRO A 114 -5.77 9.56 -22.40
N VAL A 115 -7.03 9.16 -22.62
CA VAL A 115 -8.07 9.19 -21.57
C VAL A 115 -7.75 8.17 -20.48
N SER A 116 -7.43 6.93 -20.86
CA SER A 116 -6.96 5.93 -19.90
C SER A 116 -5.69 6.38 -19.19
N GLY A 117 -4.74 6.97 -19.93
CA GLY A 117 -3.48 7.49 -19.39
C GLY A 117 -3.66 8.57 -18.32
N GLU A 118 -4.57 9.54 -18.54
CA GLU A 118 -4.89 10.57 -17.54
C GLU A 118 -5.54 9.97 -16.28
N ILE A 119 -6.50 9.05 -16.45
CA ILE A 119 -7.13 8.37 -15.32
C ILE A 119 -6.07 7.59 -14.53
N HIS A 120 -5.19 6.86 -15.21
CA HIS A 120 -4.09 6.13 -14.58
C HIS A 120 -3.18 7.06 -13.77
N LEU A 121 -2.73 8.16 -14.38
CA LEU A 121 -1.83 9.13 -13.77
C LEU A 121 -2.42 9.71 -12.47
N TYR A 122 -3.64 10.23 -12.53
CA TYR A 122 -4.29 10.83 -11.36
C TYR A 122 -4.64 9.78 -10.30
N SER A 123 -5.01 8.57 -10.70
CA SER A 123 -5.28 7.47 -9.78
C SER A 123 -4.03 7.04 -9.02
N CYS A 124 -2.90 6.92 -9.71
CA CYS A 124 -1.60 6.65 -9.10
C CYS A 124 -1.16 7.80 -8.17
N LEU A 125 -1.30 9.06 -8.60
CA LEU A 125 -0.97 10.22 -7.78
C LEU A 125 -1.76 10.21 -6.46
N VAL A 126 -3.08 10.02 -6.54
CA VAL A 126 -3.96 9.96 -5.36
C VAL A 126 -3.58 8.79 -4.47
N ALA A 127 -3.30 7.61 -5.03
CA ALA A 127 -2.86 6.46 -4.25
C ALA A 127 -1.54 6.77 -3.52
N PHE A 128 -0.48 7.12 -4.24
CA PHE A 128 0.84 7.37 -3.65
C PHE A 128 0.86 8.51 -2.63
N LEU A 129 -0.02 9.52 -2.74
CA LEU A 129 -0.19 10.55 -1.70
C LEU A 129 -0.93 10.03 -0.46
N SER A 130 -1.90 9.13 -0.65
CA SER A 130 -2.79 8.68 0.42
C SER A 130 -2.08 7.86 1.49
N LEU A 131 -1.14 6.97 1.09
CA LEU A 131 -0.55 6.02 2.02
C LEU A 131 0.48 6.66 3.00
N PRO A 132 1.40 7.53 2.56
CA PRO A 132 2.26 8.27 3.47
C PRO A 132 1.46 9.16 4.43
N ALA A 133 0.43 9.85 3.91
CA ALA A 133 -0.48 10.66 4.72
C ALA A 133 -1.22 9.81 5.77
N LEU A 134 -1.65 8.60 5.39
CA LEU A 134 -2.30 7.65 6.29
C LEU A 134 -1.34 7.23 7.40
N ALA A 135 -0.11 6.87 7.05
CA ALA A 135 0.89 6.43 8.00
C ALA A 135 1.22 7.52 9.05
N LEU A 136 1.34 8.77 8.62
CA LEU A 136 1.48 9.92 9.51
C LEU A 136 0.26 10.12 10.43
N CYS A 137 -0.96 10.05 9.87
CA CYS A 137 -2.19 10.13 10.68
C CYS A 137 -2.27 9.02 11.74
N LEU A 138 -1.86 7.80 11.39
CA LEU A 138 -1.82 6.67 12.33
C LEU A 138 -0.73 6.86 13.39
N LEU A 139 0.44 7.39 13.02
CA LEU A 139 1.54 7.65 13.93
C LEU A 139 1.15 8.67 15.02
N GLU A 140 0.47 9.76 14.65
CA GLU A 140 -0.06 10.76 15.58
C GLU A 140 -1.10 10.17 16.53
N ARG A 141 -1.97 9.29 16.02
CA ARG A 141 -2.97 8.60 16.86
C ARG A 141 -2.31 7.62 17.82
N PHE A 142 -1.33 6.86 17.35
CA PHE A 142 -0.57 5.94 18.18
C PHE A 142 0.31 6.65 19.21
N ALA A 143 0.65 7.93 19.00
CA ALA A 143 1.34 8.74 20.00
C ALA A 143 0.55 8.95 21.29
N ARG A 144 -0.77 8.79 21.25
CA ARG A 144 -1.67 8.96 22.40
C ARG A 144 -1.70 7.75 23.34
N PHE A 145 -1.09 6.62 22.95
CA PHE A 145 -1.04 5.40 23.74
C PHE A 145 0.38 5.18 24.27
N HIS A 146 0.48 4.65 25.50
CA HIS A 146 1.77 4.29 26.10
C HIS A 146 2.36 3.09 25.36
N GLU A 147 3.63 3.21 24.95
CA GLU A 147 4.45 2.16 24.31
C GLU A 147 3.74 1.21 23.32
N VAL A 148 3.48 1.68 22.10
CA VAL A 148 3.01 0.83 21.00
C VAL A 148 4.20 0.08 20.36
N PRO A 149 4.31 -1.27 20.49
CA PRO A 149 5.40 -2.03 19.88
C PRO A 149 5.38 -1.86 18.36
N GLY A 150 6.53 -1.57 17.76
CA GLY A 150 6.64 -1.34 16.31
C GLY A 150 6.41 0.11 15.86
N ARG A 151 6.00 1.02 16.76
CA ARG A 151 5.81 2.45 16.44
C ARG A 151 7.06 3.11 15.84
N ARG A 152 8.27 2.76 16.33
CA ARG A 152 9.54 3.28 15.78
C ARG A 152 9.76 2.85 14.33
N LEU A 153 9.42 1.61 13.99
CA LEU A 153 9.52 1.11 12.61
C LEU A 153 8.49 1.80 11.72
N LEU A 154 7.24 1.89 12.17
CA LEU A 154 6.18 2.62 11.47
C LEU A 154 6.58 4.09 11.20
N ALA A 155 7.17 4.77 12.19
CA ALA A 155 7.66 6.13 12.03
C ALA A 155 8.76 6.24 10.96
N ARG A 156 9.77 5.36 11.02
CA ARG A 156 10.86 5.32 10.02
C ARG A 156 10.31 5.09 8.61
N LEU A 157 9.40 4.13 8.46
CA LEU A 157 8.76 3.83 7.18
C LEU A 157 7.87 4.99 6.70
N SER A 158 7.21 5.71 7.61
CA SER A 158 6.38 6.87 7.25
C SER A 158 7.24 7.99 6.65
N TYR A 159 8.37 8.31 7.29
CA TYR A 159 9.31 9.29 6.76
C TYR A 159 9.98 8.82 5.47
N ALA A 160 10.33 7.53 5.38
CA ALA A 160 10.86 6.95 4.16
C ALA A 160 9.85 7.03 3.01
N ALA A 161 8.56 6.80 3.25
CA ALA A 161 7.53 6.87 2.23
C ALA A 161 7.36 8.29 1.70
N VAL A 162 7.34 9.29 2.59
CA VAL A 162 7.34 10.71 2.20
C VAL A 162 8.60 11.04 1.38
N ALA A 163 9.78 10.63 1.84
CA ALA A 163 11.02 10.89 1.12
C ALA A 163 11.05 10.23 -0.26
N CYS A 164 10.67 8.95 -0.37
CA CYS A 164 10.59 8.24 -1.65
C CYS A 164 9.58 8.89 -2.59
N LEU A 165 8.42 9.31 -2.09
CA LEU A 165 7.42 10.02 -2.90
C LEU A 165 7.96 11.35 -3.43
N LEU A 166 8.65 12.13 -2.61
CA LEU A 166 9.26 13.40 -3.04
C LEU A 166 10.33 13.16 -4.10
N VAL A 167 11.19 12.15 -3.91
CA VAL A 167 12.20 11.76 -4.90
C VAL A 167 11.53 11.27 -6.19
N PHE A 168 10.45 10.52 -6.11
CA PHE A 168 9.69 10.06 -7.27
C PHE A 168 9.08 11.23 -8.05
N GLY A 169 8.43 12.16 -7.37
CA GLY A 169 7.92 13.39 -7.98
C GLY A 169 9.02 14.21 -8.64
N LEU A 170 10.19 14.32 -8.01
CA LEU A 170 11.34 15.01 -8.59
C LEU A 170 11.88 14.29 -9.84
N CYS A 171 11.89 12.95 -9.87
CA CYS A 171 12.29 12.18 -11.06
C CYS A 171 11.32 12.36 -12.23
N ILE A 172 10.03 12.59 -11.97
CA ILE A 172 9.07 12.92 -13.02
C ILE A 172 9.38 14.29 -13.63
N LEU A 173 9.76 15.28 -12.81
CA LEU A 173 10.12 16.63 -13.26
C LEU A 173 11.51 16.69 -13.90
N CYS A 174 12.44 15.87 -13.43
CA CYS A 174 13.83 15.80 -13.85
C CYS A 174 14.22 14.34 -14.17
N PRO A 175 13.85 13.79 -15.35
CA PRO A 175 14.03 12.38 -15.68
C PRO A 175 15.48 11.87 -15.69
N TRP A 176 16.45 12.77 -15.80
CA TRP A 176 17.89 12.46 -15.77
C TRP A 176 18.45 12.27 -14.35
N LEU A 177 17.68 12.57 -13.30
CA LEU A 177 18.17 12.55 -11.93
C LEU A 177 18.48 11.13 -11.43
N LEU A 178 17.51 10.23 -11.58
CA LEU A 178 17.61 8.83 -11.20
C LEU A 178 16.77 7.97 -12.14
N PRO A 179 17.12 6.68 -12.34
CA PRO A 179 16.28 5.76 -13.10
C PRO A 179 14.88 5.63 -12.49
N VAL A 180 13.86 6.04 -13.24
CA VAL A 180 12.47 6.10 -12.75
C VAL A 180 11.95 4.74 -12.29
N GLY A 181 12.38 3.66 -12.96
CA GLY A 181 11.99 2.29 -12.61
C GLY A 181 12.43 1.89 -11.20
N VAL A 182 13.64 2.29 -10.77
CA VAL A 182 14.14 2.03 -9.42
C VAL A 182 13.36 2.84 -8.38
N VAL A 183 13.16 4.13 -8.65
CA VAL A 183 12.53 5.05 -7.70
C VAL A 183 11.05 4.69 -7.48
N GLN A 184 10.33 4.34 -8.54
CA GLN A 184 8.93 3.90 -8.45
C GLN A 184 8.80 2.60 -7.64
N ARG A 185 9.70 1.63 -7.87
CA ARG A 185 9.73 0.37 -7.11
C ARG A 185 10.08 0.57 -5.65
N ALA A 186 11.06 1.43 -5.35
CA ALA A 186 11.43 1.77 -3.98
C ALA A 186 10.24 2.40 -3.24
N THR A 187 9.53 3.33 -3.90
CA THR A 187 8.34 3.98 -3.35
C THR A 187 7.26 2.95 -3.02
N LEU A 188 6.90 2.08 -3.99
CA LEU A 188 5.91 1.03 -3.77
C LEU A 188 6.36 0.01 -2.71
N ALA A 189 7.64 -0.35 -2.66
CA ALA A 189 8.16 -1.30 -1.68
C ALA A 189 8.06 -0.74 -0.24
N VAL A 190 8.34 0.55 -0.06
CA VAL A 190 8.16 1.23 1.23
C VAL A 190 6.68 1.31 1.61
N ASP A 191 5.79 1.56 0.65
CA ASP A 191 4.35 1.56 0.86
C ASP A 191 3.80 0.19 1.28
N VAL A 192 4.25 -0.89 0.63
CA VAL A 192 3.92 -2.26 1.04
C VAL A 192 4.49 -2.58 2.42
N ALA A 193 5.73 -2.16 2.70
CA ALA A 193 6.33 -2.32 4.02
C ALA A 193 5.56 -1.57 5.11
N LEU A 194 5.00 -0.38 4.80
CA LEU A 194 4.10 0.36 5.69
C LEU A 194 2.86 -0.47 6.03
N LEU A 195 2.15 -1.01 5.03
CA LEU A 195 0.99 -1.87 5.25
C LEU A 195 1.32 -3.09 6.11
N CYS A 196 2.42 -3.77 5.80
CA CYS A 196 2.93 -4.90 6.60
C CYS A 196 3.25 -4.49 8.04
N SER A 197 3.82 -3.30 8.25
CA SER A 197 4.11 -2.79 9.59
C SER A 197 2.84 -2.51 10.39
N ILE A 198 1.77 -2.00 9.75
CA ILE A 198 0.47 -1.79 10.39
C ILE A 198 -0.16 -3.13 10.76
N ILE A 199 -0.10 -4.13 9.88
CA ILE A 199 -0.53 -5.51 10.17
C ILE A 199 0.23 -6.04 11.40
N ALA A 200 1.56 -5.90 11.43
CA ALA A 200 2.38 -6.40 12.53
C ALA A 200 2.07 -5.71 13.87
N VAL A 201 1.80 -4.40 13.86
CA VAL A 201 1.38 -3.64 15.05
C VAL A 201 0.03 -4.17 15.56
N LEU A 202 -0.95 -4.34 14.67
CA LEU A 202 -2.28 -4.84 15.04
C LEU A 202 -2.23 -6.28 15.54
N TRP A 203 -1.45 -7.14 14.87
CA TRP A 203 -1.30 -8.55 15.25
C TRP A 203 -0.72 -8.70 16.66
N LYS A 204 0.27 -7.87 17.00
CA LYS A 204 0.82 -7.82 18.36
C LYS A 204 -0.21 -7.32 19.36
N ALA A 205 -0.97 -6.28 19.02
CA ALA A 205 -1.98 -5.72 19.91
C ALA A 205 -3.07 -6.72 20.30
N ILE A 206 -3.53 -7.56 19.36
CA ILE A 206 -4.56 -8.59 19.62
C ILE A 206 -4.00 -9.88 20.23
N SER A 207 -2.68 -10.06 20.24
CA SER A 207 -2.02 -11.24 20.82
C SER A 207 -1.51 -10.99 22.24
N ALA A 208 -1.48 -9.73 22.69
CA ALA A 208 -1.09 -9.40 24.05
C ALA A 208 -2.12 -9.97 25.04
N PRO A 209 -1.69 -10.62 26.13
CA PRO A 209 -2.61 -11.09 27.16
C PRO A 209 -3.40 -9.91 27.73
N ALA A 210 -4.70 -10.12 27.99
CA ALA A 210 -5.48 -9.13 28.70
C ALA A 210 -4.79 -8.87 30.04
N VAL A 211 -4.25 -7.66 30.23
CA VAL A 211 -3.75 -7.23 31.54
C VAL A 211 -4.95 -7.33 32.47
N SER A 212 -4.95 -8.33 33.35
CA SER A 212 -5.90 -8.41 34.45
C SER A 212 -5.65 -7.15 35.28
N GLU A 213 -6.61 -6.23 35.27
CA GLU A 213 -6.67 -5.19 36.29
C GLU A 213 -6.77 -5.94 37.63
N ARG A 214 -5.77 -5.75 38.50
CA ARG A 214 -5.83 -6.10 39.91
C ARG A 214 -6.20 -4.87 40.70
#